data_AF-A0A151UBB3-F1
#
_entry.id   AF-A0A151UBB3-F1
#
_cell.length_a   1.000
_cell.length_b   1.000
_cell.length_c   1.000
_cell.angle_alpha   90.00
_cell.angle_beta   90.00
_cell.angle_gamma   90.00
#
_symmetry.space_group_name_H-M   'P 1'
#
loop_
_entity.id
_entity.type
_entity.pdbx_description
1 polymer ?
#
loop_
_entity_poly.entity_id
_entity_poly.type
_entity_poly.pdbx_seq_one_letter_code
_entity_poly.pdbx_strand_id
1 'polypeptide(L)'
;MYAMVCTRPDIAHVVGVVSRFMSNPGRKHWEAVKWLLRYLKGTSKIALCFSKNDVILEGYFDANLRGCSNTRKSTIGFVFTVGGTTISWMSRLQKSVALSTIKA
;
A
#
# COMPACT_ATOMS: atom_id res chain seq x y z
N MET A 1 7.37 -8.96 1.92
CA MET A 1 6.49 -8.20 2.84
C MET A 1 7.24 -7.11 3.61
N TYR A 2 8.45 -7.34 4.14
CA TYR A 2 9.14 -6.36 4.99
C TYR A 2 9.28 -4.94 4.39
N ALA A 3 9.79 -4.83 3.16
CA ALA A 3 10.00 -3.53 2.52
C ALA A 3 8.73 -2.68 2.46
N MET A 4 7.57 -3.29 2.17
CA MET A 4 6.30 -2.56 2.07
C MET A 4 5.71 -2.14 3.42
N VAL A 5 6.22 -2.65 4.54
CA VAL A 5 5.72 -2.32 5.89
C VAL A 5 6.63 -1.32 6.59
N CYS A 6 7.95 -1.44 6.38
CA CYS A 6 8.92 -0.73 7.21
C CYS A 6 9.67 0.38 6.48
N THR A 7 9.85 0.30 5.17
CA THR A 7 10.76 1.22 4.46
C THR A 7 10.13 1.91 3.25
N ARG A 8 9.12 1.30 2.64
CA ARG A 8 8.58 1.73 1.36
C ARG A 8 7.05 1.77 1.34
N PRO A 9 6.43 2.90 1.71
CA PRO A 9 4.99 3.07 1.65
C PRO A 9 4.44 3.01 0.22
N ASP A 10 5.21 3.47 -0.75
CA ASP A 10 4.84 3.59 -2.15
C ASP A 10 4.53 2.24 -2.84
N ILE A 11 5.13 1.14 -2.37
CA ILE A 11 4.89 -0.20 -2.92
C ILE A 11 3.79 -0.97 -2.17
N ALA A 12 3.25 -0.44 -1.07
CA ALA A 12 2.36 -1.18 -0.18
C ALA A 12 1.10 -1.70 -0.87
N HIS A 13 0.50 -0.87 -1.73
CA HIS A 13 -0.68 -1.26 -2.47
C HIS A 13 -0.37 -2.36 -3.50
N VAL A 14 0.65 -2.17 -4.34
CA VAL A 14 1.00 -3.11 -5.42
C VAL A 14 1.38 -4.47 -4.86
N VAL A 15 2.21 -4.51 -3.80
CA VAL A 15 2.57 -5.77 -3.13
C VAL A 15 1.33 -6.43 -2.52
N GLY A 16 0.44 -5.65 -1.91
CA GLY A 16 -0.83 -6.15 -1.35
C GLY A 16 -1.78 -6.74 -2.40
N VAL A 17 -1.75 -6.25 -3.65
CA VAL A 17 -2.53 -6.80 -4.77
C VAL A 17 -1.90 -8.08 -5.30
N VAL A 18 -0.61 -8.07 -5.60
CA VAL A 18 0.10 -9.22 -6.18
C VAL A 18 0.13 -10.42 -5.22
N SER A 19 0.26 -10.16 -3.92
CA SER A 19 0.28 -11.21 -2.88
C SER A 19 -1.02 -12.04 -2.84
N ARG A 20 -2.13 -11.53 -3.36
CA ARG A 20 -3.42 -12.26 -3.44
C ARG A 20 -3.34 -13.46 -4.38
N PHE A 21 -2.40 -13.44 -5.33
CA PHE A 21 -2.23 -14.47 -6.35
C PHE A 21 -0.96 -15.29 -6.15
N MET A 22 -0.36 -15.22 -4.95
CA MET A 22 0.90 -15.91 -4.65
C MET A 22 0.79 -17.43 -4.74
N SER A 23 -0.39 -18.00 -4.47
CA SER A 23 -0.64 -19.44 -4.58
C SER A 23 -0.73 -19.94 -6.02
N ASN A 24 -1.17 -19.09 -6.96
CA ASN A 24 -1.26 -19.44 -8.39
C ASN A 24 -1.06 -18.18 -9.26
N PRO A 25 0.20 -17.78 -9.52
CA PRO A 25 0.49 -16.57 -10.27
C PRO A 25 0.31 -16.78 -11.79
N GLY A 26 -0.55 -15.98 -12.41
CA GLY A 26 -0.64 -15.86 -13.87
C GLY A 26 0.43 -14.93 -14.47
N ARG A 27 0.54 -14.92 -15.80
CA ARG A 27 1.53 -14.11 -16.55
C ARG A 27 1.51 -12.62 -16.20
N LYS A 28 0.32 -12.02 -16.07
CA LYS A 28 0.15 -10.60 -15.68
C LYS A 28 0.72 -10.33 -14.28
N HIS A 29 0.53 -11.25 -13.34
CA HIS A 29 1.08 -11.11 -11.98
C HIS A 29 2.61 -11.19 -12.01
N TRP A 30 3.18 -12.08 -12.83
CA TRP A 30 4.63 -12.19 -13.01
C TRP A 30 5.25 -10.93 -13.63
N GLU A 31 4.58 -10.34 -14.61
CA GLU A 31 5.00 -9.07 -15.20
C GLU A 31 4.98 -7.93 -14.18
N ALA A 32 3.96 -7.87 -13.31
CA ALA A 32 3.88 -6.91 -12.21
C ALA A 32 5.02 -7.09 -11.19
N VAL A 33 5.35 -8.34 -10.82
CA VAL A 33 6.50 -8.64 -9.92
C VAL A 33 7.81 -8.17 -10.55
N LYS A 34 8.04 -8.48 -11.83
CA LYS A 34 9.25 -8.02 -12.53
C LYS A 34 9.35 -6.50 -12.58
N TRP A 35 8.23 -5.83 -12.83
CA TRP A 35 8.16 -4.37 -12.79
C TRP A 35 8.50 -3.84 -11.39
N LEU A 36 7.93 -4.43 -10.34
CA LEU A 36 8.20 -4.04 -8.95
C LEU A 36 9.69 -4.18 -8.60
N LEU A 37 10.33 -5.29 -8.99
CA LEU A 37 11.76 -5.50 -8.74
C LEU A 37 12.64 -4.48 -9.48
N ARG A 38 12.31 -4.14 -10.73
CA ARG A 38 13.02 -3.08 -11.48
C ARG A 38 12.83 -1.71 -10.84
N TYR A 39 11.61 -1.41 -10.40
CA TYR A 39 11.30 -0.17 -9.71
C TYR A 39 12.11 -0.05 -8.41
N LEU A 40 12.15 -1.11 -7.58
CA LEU A 40 12.98 -1.19 -6.38
C LEU A 40 14.46 -0.95 -6.68
N LYS A 41 15.00 -1.57 -7.75
CA LYS A 41 16.39 -1.38 -8.16
C LYS A 41 16.67 0.08 -8.55
N GLY A 42 15.80 0.69 -9.36
CA GLY A 42 15.95 2.07 -9.83
C GLY A 42 15.78 3.12 -8.73
N THR A 43 15.04 2.79 -7.68
CA THR A 43 14.75 3.71 -6.54
C THR A 43 15.49 3.29 -5.27
N SER A 44 16.54 2.48 -5.39
CA SER A 44 17.31 1.94 -4.25
C SER A 44 17.97 3.00 -3.38
N LYS A 45 18.19 4.21 -3.92
CA LYS A 45 18.78 5.36 -3.22
C LYS A 45 17.75 6.28 -2.57
N ILE A 46 16.45 6.06 -2.80
CA ILE A 46 15.39 6.88 -2.22
C ILE A 46 15.14 6.39 -0.79
N ALA A 47 15.07 7.33 0.17
CA ALA A 47 14.83 7.07 1.57
C ALA A 47 13.83 8.06 2.16
N LEU A 48 13.23 7.71 3.29
CA LEU A 48 12.41 8.62 4.09
C LEU A 48 13.35 9.57 4.86
N CYS A 49 13.16 10.87 4.66
CA CYS A 49 14.01 11.90 5.26
C CYS A 49 13.21 12.72 6.26
N PHE A 50 13.50 12.56 7.55
CA PHE A 50 12.87 13.34 8.61
C PHE A 50 13.61 14.67 8.81
N SER A 51 12.89 15.78 8.80
CA SER A 51 13.40 17.10 9.19
C SER A 51 13.00 17.45 10.63
N LYS A 52 13.74 18.36 11.27
CA LYS A 52 13.43 18.87 12.62
C LYS A 52 12.32 19.93 12.66
N ASN A 53 11.46 19.96 11.65
CA ASN A 53 10.34 20.90 11.60
C ASN A 53 9.28 20.55 12.65
N ASP A 54 8.22 21.36 12.76
CA ASP A 54 7.12 21.10 13.69
C ASP A 54 6.62 19.65 13.59
N VAL A 55 6.62 18.97 14.74
CA VAL A 55 6.25 17.57 14.90
C VAL A 55 4.72 17.48 14.95
N ILE A 56 4.09 17.83 13.84
CA ILE A 56 2.64 17.69 13.66
C ILE A 56 2.37 16.29 13.11
N LEU A 57 1.54 15.54 13.81
CA LEU A 57 1.04 14.24 13.37
C LEU A 57 -0.19 14.46 12.50
N GLU A 58 -0.12 14.02 11.25
CA GLU A 58 -1.24 14.03 10.31
C GLU A 58 -1.58 12.59 9.90
N GLY A 59 -2.87 12.32 9.73
CA GLY A 59 -3.37 11.00 9.37
C GLY A 59 -4.35 11.08 8.21
N TYR A 60 -4.13 10.25 7.20
CA TYR A 60 -5.00 10.10 6.05
C TYR A 60 -5.56 8.67 6.02
N PHE A 61 -6.85 8.55 5.77
CA PHE A 61 -7.54 7.28 5.63
C PHE A 61 -8.32 7.24 4.31
N ASP A 62 -8.20 6.15 3.58
CA ASP A 62 -9.01 5.91 2.38
C ASP A 62 -9.50 4.47 2.30
N ALA A 63 -10.65 4.31 1.66
CA ALA A 63 -11.26 3.02 1.39
C ALA A 63 -11.87 3.02 0.00
N ASN A 64 -11.43 2.09 -0.86
CA ASN A 64 -12.01 1.93 -2.19
C ASN A 64 -13.13 0.88 -2.20
N LEU A 65 -14.39 1.34 -2.26
CA LEU A 65 -15.54 0.43 -2.28
C LEU A 65 -15.49 -0.46 -3.53
N ARG A 66 -15.60 -1.78 -3.32
CA ARG A 66 -15.59 -2.79 -4.40
C ARG A 66 -14.37 -2.74 -5.34
N GLY A 67 -13.25 -2.18 -4.87
CA GLY A 67 -12.03 -2.00 -5.68
C GLY A 67 -11.37 -3.30 -6.13
N CYS A 68 -11.63 -4.43 -5.48
CA CYS A 68 -11.15 -5.73 -5.95
C CYS A 68 -12.15 -6.36 -6.92
N SER A 69 -11.86 -6.37 -8.24
CA SER A 69 -12.76 -6.95 -9.25
C SER A 69 -13.13 -8.42 -8.99
N ASN A 70 -12.20 -9.21 -8.45
CA ASN A 70 -12.39 -10.64 -8.24
C ASN A 70 -13.30 -10.96 -7.05
N THR A 71 -13.18 -10.20 -5.95
CA THR A 71 -13.89 -10.51 -4.70
C THR A 71 -14.93 -9.47 -4.32
N ARG A 72 -15.00 -8.34 -5.05
CA ARG A 72 -15.77 -7.13 -4.73
C ARG A 72 -15.52 -6.58 -3.32
N LYS A 73 -14.44 -7.02 -2.67
CA LYS A 73 -14.01 -6.50 -1.35
C LYS A 73 -13.31 -5.17 -1.53
N SER A 74 -13.50 -4.29 -0.56
CA SER A 74 -12.82 -3.00 -0.51
C SER A 74 -11.37 -3.18 -0.07
N THR A 75 -10.49 -2.30 -0.53
CA THR A 75 -9.14 -2.12 0.01
C THR A 75 -9.17 -0.89 0.89
N ILE A 76 -8.81 -1.06 2.16
CA ILE A 76 -8.59 0.05 3.09
C ILE A 76 -7.11 0.39 3.10
N GLY A 77 -6.80 1.66 3.31
CA GLY A 77 -5.46 2.11 3.54
C GLY A 77 -5.43 3.32 4.43
N PHE A 78 -4.29 3.49 5.09
CA PHE A 78 -4.00 4.71 5.84
C PHE A 78 -2.54 5.07 5.67
N VAL A 79 -2.25 6.34 5.90
CA VAL A 79 -0.89 6.88 5.97
C VAL A 79 -0.86 7.91 7.09
N PHE A 80 0.06 7.76 8.02
CA PHE A 80 0.40 8.74 9.04
C PHE A 80 1.72 9.40 8.69
N THR A 81 1.76 10.72 8.77
CA THR A 81 2.93 11.56 8.50
C THR A 81 3.28 12.39 9.73
N VAL A 82 4.57 12.62 9.94
CA VAL A 82 5.12 13.52 10.95
C VAL A 82 6.09 14.46 10.25
N GLY A 83 5.86 15.78 10.36
CA GLY A 83 6.70 16.78 9.71
C GLY A 83 6.79 16.56 8.18
N GLY A 84 5.69 16.13 7.55
CA GLY A 84 5.62 15.79 6.13
C GLY A 84 6.24 14.43 5.74
N THR A 85 6.81 13.67 6.68
CA THR A 85 7.44 12.36 6.41
C THR A 85 6.56 11.22 6.89
N THR A 86 6.36 10.20 6.04
CA THR A 86 5.53 9.03 6.37
C THR A 86 6.17 8.15 7.44
N ILE A 87 5.44 7.86 8.52
CA ILE A 87 5.91 7.03 9.66
C ILE A 87 5.21 5.68 9.78
N SER A 88 3.94 5.61 9.42
CA SER A 88 3.13 4.40 9.54
C SER A 88 2.10 4.38 8.42
N TRP A 89 1.90 3.24 7.80
CA TRP A 89 1.01 3.10 6.67
C TRP A 89 0.52 1.68 6.52
N MET A 90 -0.54 1.52 5.75
CA MET A 90 -1.12 0.22 5.47
C MET A 90 -1.92 0.25 4.17
N SER A 91 -1.90 -0.86 3.45
CA SER A 91 -2.87 -1.15 2.40
C SER A 91 -3.32 -2.60 2.54
N ARG A 92 -4.61 -2.81 2.82
CA ARG A 92 -5.14 -4.14 3.12
C ARG A 92 -6.50 -4.35 2.47
N LEU A 93 -6.67 -5.54 1.88
CA LEU A 93 -7.98 -6.00 1.46
C LEU A 93 -8.83 -6.36 2.67
N GLN A 94 -10.05 -5.83 2.75
CA GLN A 94 -11.00 -6.18 3.80
C GLN A 94 -11.35 -7.67 3.75
N LYS A 95 -11.70 -8.22 4.93
CA LYS A 95 -12.11 -9.64 5.04
C LYS A 95 -13.52 -9.86 4.52
N SER A 96 -14.42 -8.92 4.75
CA SER A 96 -15.82 -8.93 4.30
C SER A 96 -16.03 -7.98 3.11
N VAL A 97 -17.17 -8.13 2.43
CA VAL A 97 -17.64 -7.19 1.41
C VAL A 97 -18.47 -6.12 2.11
N ALA A 98 -18.11 -4.85 1.94
CA ALA A 98 -18.91 -3.74 2.43
C ALA A 98 -20.15 -3.54 1.54
N LEU A 99 -21.32 -3.37 2.17
CA LEU A 99 -22.59 -3.14 1.47
C LEU A 99 -22.93 -1.64 1.32
N SER A 100 -22.23 -0.76 2.04
CA SER A 100 -22.44 0.69 2.01
C SER A 100 -21.13 1.44 1.86
N THR A 101 -21.23 2.70 1.42
CA THR A 101 -20.10 3.61 1.17
C THR A 101 -19.78 4.48 2.39
N ILE A 102 -20.29 4.15 3.58
CA ILE A 102 -20.02 4.95 4.79
C ILE A 102 -18.51 4.95 5.03
N LYS A 103 -17.93 6.14 4.91
CA LYS A 103 -16.62 6.49 5.43
C LYS A 103 -16.88 7.00 6.85
N ALA A 104 -16.39 6.27 7.85
CA ALA A 104 -16.42 6.73 9.25
C ALA A 104 -15.31 7.74 9.47
#